data_AF-A0A7V3XJ46-F1
#
_entry.id   AF-A0A7V3XJ46-F1
#
_cell.length_a   1.000
_cell.length_b   1.000
_cell.length_c   1.000
_cell.angle_alpha   90.00
_cell.angle_beta   90.00
_cell.angle_gamma   90.00
#
_symmetry.space_group_name_H-M   'P 1'
#
loop_
_entity.id
_entity.type
_entity.pdbx_description
1 polymer ?
#
loop_
_entity_poly.entity_id
_entity_poly.type
_entity_poly.pdbx_seq_one_letter_code
_entity_poly.pdbx_strand_id
1 'polypeptide(L)'
;MIDRRAFLLVTASAPAAPRGFAGTARVALIGADEPRFDEIARGLRQGLDDHRAGTGIVEARVPRGDARVIRETAERVVREGAAVVFAVGSVVARAARAAAPSTPIVFLTPGDPIVAGLVASLARPGGHTTGMTVEYPELTAKRLGLLREILPVLAVHDPDDASPRQGLEAARGAADTVGVRPTAPPTATWRARRPAWSTGSFAATTPASCPWSGRRAWSWW
;
A
#
# COMPACT_ATOMS: atom_id res chain seq x y z
N MET A 1 -16.02 -26.28 43.37
CA MET A 1 -14.84 -25.47 43.74
C MET A 1 -13.63 -26.31 43.35
N ILE A 2 -13.07 -26.08 42.16
CA ILE A 2 -12.10 -26.97 41.51
C ILE A 2 -10.67 -26.50 41.84
N ASP A 3 -9.85 -27.45 42.25
CA ASP A 3 -8.49 -27.30 42.76
C ASP A 3 -7.51 -26.87 41.65
N ARG A 4 -6.59 -25.97 41.99
CA ARG A 4 -5.78 -25.15 41.06
C ARG A 4 -4.47 -25.82 40.66
N ARG A 5 -4.23 -27.04 41.17
CA ARG A 5 -2.92 -27.71 41.16
C ARG A 5 -2.88 -29.00 40.34
N ALA A 6 -3.96 -29.36 39.65
CA ALA A 6 -4.09 -30.64 38.96
C ALA A 6 -4.33 -30.53 37.43
N PHE A 7 -3.96 -29.41 36.78
CA PHE A 7 -3.95 -29.35 35.31
C PHE A 7 -2.53 -29.56 34.76
N LEU A 8 -2.11 -30.82 34.92
CA LEU A 8 -0.97 -31.47 34.28
C LEU A 8 -0.89 -31.11 32.78
N LEU A 9 0.29 -30.71 32.31
CA LEU A 9 1.17 -31.59 31.52
C LEU A 9 0.44 -32.28 30.35
N VAL A 10 0.36 -31.58 29.22
CA VAL A 10 0.17 -32.18 27.89
C VAL A 10 1.24 -31.61 26.96
N THR A 11 2.21 -32.48 26.66
CA THR A 11 3.17 -32.49 25.55
C THR A 11 3.51 -31.16 24.85
N ALA A 12 4.76 -30.74 25.03
CA ALA A 12 5.43 -29.77 24.18
C ALA A 12 5.51 -30.29 22.74
N SER A 13 4.58 -29.87 21.88
CA SER A 13 4.91 -29.67 20.47
C SER A 13 5.71 -28.37 20.40
N ALA A 14 7.02 -28.49 20.32
CA ALA A 14 7.85 -27.36 19.92
C ALA A 14 7.27 -26.81 18.60
N PRO A 15 6.95 -25.51 18.50
CA PRO A 15 6.78 -24.94 17.17
C PRO A 15 8.08 -25.23 16.44
N ALA A 16 7.98 -25.87 15.26
CA ALA A 16 9.11 -26.00 14.37
C ALA A 16 9.74 -24.60 14.28
N ALA A 17 10.96 -24.45 14.81
CA ALA A 17 11.71 -23.23 14.67
C ALA A 17 11.69 -22.86 13.18
N PRO A 18 11.45 -21.59 12.81
CA PRO A 18 11.50 -21.19 11.41
C PRO A 18 12.82 -21.72 10.87
N ARG A 19 12.74 -22.58 9.85
CA ARG A 19 13.93 -23.14 9.21
C ARG A 19 14.79 -21.96 8.83
N GLY A 20 15.95 -21.84 9.47
CA GLY A 20 16.93 -20.83 9.12
C GLY A 20 17.17 -20.93 7.62
N PHE A 21 17.10 -19.80 6.92
CA PHE A 21 17.41 -19.76 5.51
C PHE A 21 18.90 -20.11 5.36
N ALA A 22 19.20 -21.34 4.95
CA ALA A 22 20.56 -21.77 4.67
C ALA A 22 20.92 -21.31 3.25
N GLY A 23 21.85 -20.35 3.16
CA GLY A 23 22.20 -19.58 1.96
C GLY A 23 21.85 -18.10 2.15
N THR A 24 22.50 -17.19 1.42
CA THR A 24 22.20 -15.74 1.48
C THR A 24 20.73 -15.53 1.12
N ALA A 25 19.86 -15.41 2.12
CA ALA A 25 18.43 -15.26 1.89
C ALA A 25 18.17 -13.99 1.08
N ARG A 26 17.44 -14.12 -0.03
CA ARG A 26 17.17 -12.99 -0.93
C ARG A 26 15.77 -12.46 -0.67
N VAL A 27 15.68 -11.18 -0.33
CA VAL A 27 14.40 -10.46 -0.25
C VAL A 27 14.17 -9.79 -1.59
N ALA A 28 13.08 -10.14 -2.29
CA ALA A 28 12.68 -9.43 -3.49
C ALA A 28 11.77 -8.27 -3.12
N LEU A 29 12.20 -7.04 -3.37
CA LEU A 29 11.41 -5.83 -3.17
C LEU A 29 10.70 -5.46 -4.47
N ILE A 30 9.38 -5.62 -4.52
CA ILE A 30 8.55 -5.30 -5.69
C ILE A 30 7.68 -4.07 -5.38
N GLY A 31 7.66 -3.10 -6.27
CA GLY A 31 6.89 -1.87 -6.08
C GLY A 31 6.87 -0.99 -7.32
N ALA A 32 5.97 0.00 -7.31
CA ALA A 32 5.84 0.94 -8.42
C ALA A 32 7.16 1.69 -8.68
N ASP A 33 7.44 1.97 -9.95
CA ASP A 33 8.59 2.80 -10.33
C ASP A 33 8.35 4.28 -9.98
N GLU A 34 8.62 4.64 -8.72
CA GLU A 34 8.39 5.98 -8.19
C GLU A 34 9.41 6.34 -7.09
N PRO A 35 9.60 7.63 -6.75
CA PRO A 35 10.60 8.06 -5.76
C PRO A 35 10.44 7.41 -4.39
N ARG A 36 9.21 7.05 -4.00
CA ARG A 36 8.94 6.38 -2.71
C ARG A 36 9.60 4.99 -2.62
N PHE A 37 9.83 4.33 -3.75
CA PHE A 37 10.47 3.02 -3.77
C PHE A 37 11.89 3.08 -3.20
N ASP A 38 12.67 4.12 -3.54
CA ASP A 38 14.05 4.27 -3.07
C ASP A 38 14.12 4.44 -1.55
N GLU A 39 13.19 5.21 -0.98
CA GLU A 39 13.08 5.41 0.46
C GLU A 39 12.77 4.10 1.19
N ILE A 40 11.82 3.33 0.66
CA ILE A 40 11.46 2.02 1.22
C ILE A 40 12.62 1.03 1.10
N ALA A 41 13.29 1.00 -0.07
CA ALA A 41 14.45 0.14 -0.28
C ALA A 41 15.58 0.49 0.70
N ARG A 42 15.84 1.77 0.93
CA ARG A 42 16.84 2.22 1.91
C ARG A 42 16.49 1.82 3.33
N GLY A 43 15.24 2.06 3.75
CA GLY A 43 14.77 1.67 5.08
C GLY A 43 14.83 0.15 5.30
N LEU A 44 14.47 -0.63 4.27
CA LEU A 44 14.54 -2.09 4.32
C LEU A 44 16.00 -2.58 4.42
N ARG A 45 16.93 -2.00 3.63
CA ARG A 45 18.37 -2.32 3.73
C ARG A 45 18.88 -2.04 5.14
N GLN A 46 18.62 -0.84 5.66
CA GLN A 46 19.04 -0.44 6.99
C GLN A 46 18.53 -1.42 8.07
N GLY A 47 17.24 -1.77 8.05
CA GLY A 47 16.68 -2.70 9.02
C GLY A 47 17.28 -4.11 8.92
N LEU A 48 17.55 -4.61 7.70
CA LEU A 48 18.17 -5.92 7.51
C LEU A 48 19.63 -5.94 8.00
N ASP A 49 20.36 -4.84 7.80
CA ASP A 49 21.73 -4.67 8.29
C ASP A 49 21.78 -4.59 9.82
N ASP A 50 20.90 -3.80 10.43
CA ASP A 50 20.79 -3.65 11.89
C ASP A 50 20.48 -4.98 12.58
N HIS A 51 19.66 -5.82 11.94
CA HIS A 51 19.32 -7.15 12.44
C HIS A 51 20.30 -8.25 12.01
N ARG A 52 21.41 -7.90 11.33
CA ARG A 52 22.44 -8.83 10.84
C ARG A 52 21.83 -10.01 10.06
N ALA A 53 20.79 -9.73 9.27
CA ALA A 53 20.02 -10.77 8.59
C ALA A 53 20.84 -11.48 7.49
N GLY A 54 21.97 -10.91 7.04
CA GLY A 54 22.82 -11.52 6.01
C GLY A 54 22.10 -11.69 4.67
N THR A 55 21.12 -10.83 4.40
CA THR A 55 20.18 -10.93 3.27
C THR A 55 20.47 -9.90 2.20
N GLY A 56 20.52 -10.33 0.94
CA GLY A 56 20.56 -9.41 -0.20
C GLY A 56 19.16 -8.95 -0.61
N ILE A 57 19.03 -7.71 -1.08
CA ILE A 57 17.79 -7.20 -1.69
C ILE A 57 17.88 -7.27 -3.21
N VAL A 58 16.84 -7.81 -3.83
CA VAL A 58 16.61 -7.74 -5.28
C VAL A 58 15.49 -6.73 -5.51
N GLU A 59 15.84 -5.56 -6.03
CA GLU A 59 14.87 -4.52 -6.34
C GLU A 59 14.22 -4.78 -7.70
N ALA A 60 12.89 -4.72 -7.74
CA ALA A 60 12.09 -4.94 -8.93
C ALA A 60 11.00 -3.86 -9.04
N ARG A 61 11.27 -2.87 -9.88
CA ARG A 61 10.34 -1.77 -10.16
C ARG A 61 9.40 -2.19 -11.27
N VAL A 62 8.12 -1.89 -11.09
CA VAL A 62 7.05 -2.24 -12.04
C VAL A 62 6.20 -1.01 -12.37
N PRO A 63 5.62 -0.92 -13.58
CA PRO A 63 4.64 0.11 -13.90
C PRO A 63 3.42 0.01 -12.97
N ARG A 64 2.81 1.16 -12.62
CA ARG A 64 1.55 1.17 -11.85
C ARG A 64 0.42 0.49 -12.64
N GLY A 65 -0.36 -0.33 -11.95
CA GLY A 65 -1.60 -0.91 -12.48
C GLY A 65 -1.43 -2.02 -13.53
N ASP A 66 -0.20 -2.39 -13.90
CA ASP A 66 0.04 -3.50 -14.82
C ASP A 66 0.13 -4.83 -14.05
N ALA A 67 -1.04 -5.43 -13.81
CA ALA A 67 -1.15 -6.70 -13.09
C ALA A 67 -0.38 -7.84 -13.77
N ARG A 68 -0.21 -7.79 -15.09
CA ARG A 68 0.53 -8.82 -15.84
C ARG A 68 2.02 -8.70 -15.55
N VAL A 69 2.60 -7.51 -15.68
CA VAL A 69 4.03 -7.26 -15.41
C VAL A 69 4.34 -7.54 -13.94
N ILE A 70 3.46 -7.17 -13.01
CA ILE A 70 3.63 -7.48 -11.59
C ILE A 70 3.70 -8.99 -11.37
N ARG A 71 2.77 -9.75 -11.95
CA ARG A 71 2.73 -11.22 -11.82
C ARG A 71 3.98 -11.87 -12.40
N GLU A 72 4.36 -11.51 -13.62
CA GLU A 72 5.56 -12.03 -14.30
C GLU A 72 6.83 -11.71 -13.49
N THR A 73 6.90 -10.51 -12.89
CA THR A 73 8.00 -10.10 -12.00
C THR A 73 8.05 -10.94 -10.74
N ALA A 74 6.91 -11.18 -10.08
CA ALA A 74 6.83 -12.01 -8.88
C ALA A 74 7.23 -13.46 -9.15
N GLU A 75 6.74 -14.06 -10.24
CA GLU A 75 7.12 -15.41 -10.66
C GLU A 75 8.64 -15.49 -10.95
N ARG A 76 9.18 -14.47 -11.62
CA ARG A 76 10.61 -14.40 -11.94
C ARG A 76 11.48 -14.35 -10.69
N VAL A 77 11.22 -13.43 -9.76
CA VAL A 77 12.07 -13.28 -8.56
C VAL A 77 12.01 -14.52 -7.66
N VAL A 78 10.87 -15.20 -7.59
CA VAL A 78 10.73 -16.46 -6.86
C VAL A 78 11.55 -17.56 -7.53
N ARG A 79 11.51 -17.66 -8.87
CA ARG A 79 12.34 -18.60 -9.63
C ARG A 79 13.85 -18.34 -9.47
N GLU A 80 14.23 -17.07 -9.29
CA GLU A 80 15.62 -16.63 -9.01
C GLU A 80 16.05 -16.84 -7.55
N GLY A 81 15.22 -17.47 -6.72
CA GLY A 81 15.56 -17.87 -5.35
C GLY A 81 15.20 -16.83 -4.28
N ALA A 82 14.23 -15.93 -4.54
CA ALA A 82 13.70 -15.08 -3.49
C ALA A 82 13.05 -15.91 -2.38
N ALA A 83 13.57 -15.75 -1.16
CA ALA A 83 13.09 -16.39 0.05
C ALA A 83 11.83 -15.72 0.58
N VAL A 84 11.73 -14.41 0.40
CA VAL A 84 10.61 -13.56 0.82
C VAL A 84 10.38 -12.51 -0.27
N VAL A 85 9.12 -12.19 -0.53
CA VAL A 85 8.75 -11.07 -1.40
C VAL A 85 8.21 -9.94 -0.53
N PHE A 86 8.91 -8.81 -0.54
CA PHE A 86 8.44 -7.55 0.04
C PHE A 86 7.67 -6.77 -1.03
N ALA A 87 6.35 -6.63 -0.87
CA ALA A 87 5.46 -6.04 -1.86
C ALA A 87 4.94 -4.66 -1.41
N VAL A 88 5.23 -3.62 -2.19
CA VAL A 88 4.78 -2.24 -1.92
C VAL A 88 3.48 -1.96 -2.68
N GLY A 89 2.39 -1.78 -1.94
CA GLY A 89 1.05 -1.50 -2.46
C GLY A 89 0.15 -2.75 -2.51
N SER A 90 -1.16 -2.53 -2.31
CA SER A 90 -2.17 -3.61 -2.23
C SER A 90 -2.28 -4.42 -3.51
N VAL A 91 -2.28 -3.75 -4.66
CA VAL A 91 -2.36 -4.40 -5.97
C VAL A 91 -1.13 -5.29 -6.23
N VAL A 92 0.06 -4.79 -5.85
CA VAL A 92 1.32 -5.54 -5.97
C VAL A 92 1.30 -6.77 -5.07
N ALA A 93 0.93 -6.60 -3.80
CA ALA A 93 0.87 -7.69 -2.83
C ALA A 93 -0.14 -8.77 -3.24
N ARG A 94 -1.31 -8.38 -3.76
CA ARG A 94 -2.35 -9.32 -4.23
C ARG A 94 -1.87 -10.12 -5.44
N ALA A 95 -1.27 -9.44 -6.42
CA ALA A 95 -0.74 -10.11 -7.62
C ALA A 95 0.45 -11.03 -7.27
N ALA A 96 1.35 -10.59 -6.38
CA ALA A 96 2.47 -11.41 -5.91
C ALA A 96 1.98 -12.66 -5.13
N ARG A 97 0.97 -12.51 -4.26
CA ARG A 97 0.36 -13.64 -3.54
C ARG A 97 -0.28 -14.66 -4.50
N ALA A 98 -0.93 -14.19 -5.56
CA ALA A 98 -1.50 -15.06 -6.58
C ALA A 98 -0.41 -15.79 -7.39
N ALA A 99 0.70 -15.11 -7.69
CA ALA A 99 1.84 -15.66 -8.44
C ALA A 99 2.66 -16.67 -7.63
N ALA A 100 2.76 -16.48 -6.31
CA ALA A 100 3.67 -17.22 -5.44
C ALA A 100 3.00 -17.62 -4.12
N PRO A 101 1.97 -18.49 -4.15
CA PRO A 101 1.12 -18.78 -2.98
C PRO A 101 1.87 -19.46 -1.82
N SER A 102 3.00 -20.12 -2.09
CA SER A 102 3.86 -20.77 -1.09
C SER A 102 4.97 -19.89 -0.55
N THR A 103 5.23 -18.73 -1.17
CA THR A 103 6.32 -17.83 -0.76
C THR A 103 5.79 -16.82 0.26
N PRO A 104 6.52 -16.56 1.37
CA PRO A 104 6.16 -15.49 2.29
C PRO A 104 6.09 -14.13 1.58
N ILE A 105 4.95 -13.46 1.72
CA ILE A 105 4.70 -12.11 1.23
C ILE A 105 4.66 -11.17 2.43
N VAL A 106 5.57 -10.20 2.47
CA VAL A 106 5.54 -9.08 3.42
C VAL A 106 5.06 -7.84 2.67
N PHE A 107 3.90 -7.28 3.00
CA PHE A 107 3.37 -6.11 2.31
C PHE A 107 3.61 -4.81 3.06
N LEU A 108 3.67 -3.72 2.30
CA LEU A 108 3.49 -2.35 2.79
C LEU A 108 2.35 -1.71 2.00
N THR A 109 1.18 -1.55 2.62
CA THR A 109 -0.02 -1.02 1.95
C THR A 109 -0.43 0.35 2.51
N PRO A 110 -0.98 1.27 1.69
CA PRO A 110 -1.54 2.53 2.19
C PRO A 110 -2.94 2.41 2.80
N GLY A 111 -3.60 1.24 2.73
CA GLY A 111 -5.00 1.06 3.13
C GLY A 111 -5.27 -0.22 3.91
N ASP A 112 -6.54 -0.59 4.02
CA ASP A 112 -6.99 -1.74 4.80
C ASP A 112 -6.60 -3.07 4.12
N PRO A 113 -5.71 -3.88 4.74
CA PRO A 113 -5.25 -5.14 4.16
C PRO A 113 -6.32 -6.26 4.20
N ILE A 114 -7.33 -6.16 5.06
CA ILE A 114 -8.45 -7.11 5.12
C ILE A 114 -9.36 -6.86 3.92
N VAL A 115 -9.78 -5.61 3.72
CA VAL A 115 -10.63 -5.24 2.56
C VAL A 115 -9.89 -5.47 1.24
N ALA A 116 -8.56 -5.29 1.22
CA ALA A 116 -7.73 -5.62 0.07
C ALA A 116 -7.65 -7.14 -0.23
N GLY A 117 -8.11 -8.00 0.70
CA GLY A 117 -8.02 -9.45 0.59
C GLY A 117 -6.60 -10.02 0.77
N LEU A 118 -5.71 -9.27 1.43
CA LEU A 118 -4.34 -9.69 1.71
C LEU A 118 -4.27 -10.60 2.94
N VAL A 119 -5.10 -10.33 3.94
CA VAL A 119 -5.12 -11.05 5.23
C VAL A 119 -6.56 -11.26 5.70
N ALA A 120 -6.80 -12.35 6.44
CA ALA A 120 -8.11 -12.61 7.05
C ALA A 120 -8.37 -11.73 8.28
N SER A 121 -7.34 -11.42 9.05
CA SER A 121 -7.39 -10.50 10.20
C SER A 121 -6.01 -9.91 10.51
N LEU A 122 -5.97 -8.77 11.21
CA LEU A 122 -4.70 -8.14 11.60
C LEU A 122 -3.94 -8.97 12.66
N ALA A 123 -4.65 -9.56 13.62
CA ALA A 123 -4.03 -10.35 14.68
C ALA A 123 -3.56 -11.73 14.19
N ARG A 124 -4.25 -12.31 13.20
CA ARG A 124 -3.95 -13.62 12.61
C ARG A 124 -4.21 -13.58 11.10
N PRO A 125 -3.16 -13.33 10.29
CA PRO A 125 -3.34 -13.14 8.85
C PRO A 125 -3.93 -14.33 8.08
N GLY A 126 -3.73 -15.56 8.56
CA GLY A 126 -4.37 -16.77 8.01
C GLY A 126 -3.70 -17.37 6.76
N GLY A 127 -2.43 -17.07 6.49
CA GLY A 127 -1.67 -17.62 5.36
C GLY A 127 -0.21 -17.15 5.36
N HIS A 128 0.44 -17.17 4.19
CA HIS A 128 1.84 -16.72 4.02
C HIS A 128 1.97 -15.21 3.79
N THR A 129 0.95 -14.43 4.12
CA THR A 129 0.92 -12.99 3.86
C THR A 129 0.84 -12.25 5.18
N THR A 130 1.75 -11.32 5.40
CA THR A 130 1.83 -10.43 6.56
C THR A 130 2.35 -9.07 6.12
N GLY A 131 2.40 -8.07 6.98
CA GLY A 131 2.94 -6.78 6.60
C GLY A 131 2.50 -5.63 7.49
N MET A 132 2.59 -4.43 6.91
CA MET A 132 2.27 -3.18 7.56
C MET A 132 1.29 -2.38 6.70
N THR A 133 0.38 -1.68 7.36
CA THR A 133 -0.49 -0.68 6.75
C THR A 133 -0.09 0.72 7.20
N VAL A 134 -0.22 1.69 6.29
CA VAL A 134 0.08 3.11 6.51
C VAL A 134 -1.19 3.91 6.19
N GLU A 135 -2.27 3.59 6.90
CA GLU A 135 -3.56 4.27 6.78
C GLU A 135 -3.81 5.22 7.95
N TYR A 136 -4.32 6.41 7.66
CA TYR A 136 -4.60 7.45 8.66
C TYR A 136 -5.97 8.09 8.41
N PRO A 137 -7.07 7.34 8.56
CA PRO A 137 -8.41 7.82 8.21
C PRO A 137 -8.86 8.96 9.13
N GLU A 138 -8.46 8.93 10.40
CA GLU A 138 -8.74 9.97 11.40
C GLU A 138 -8.18 11.35 11.01
N LEU A 139 -7.10 11.39 10.22
CA LEU A 139 -6.50 12.64 9.76
C LEU A 139 -7.18 13.20 8.51
N THR A 140 -8.10 12.46 7.91
CA THR A 140 -8.72 12.81 6.62
C THR A 140 -9.48 14.12 6.70
N ALA A 141 -10.28 14.34 7.76
CA ALA A 141 -11.03 15.58 7.93
C ALA A 141 -10.12 16.80 8.05
N LYS A 142 -9.02 16.69 8.80
CA LYS A 142 -8.05 17.77 8.95
C LYS A 142 -7.35 18.07 7.63
N ARG A 143 -6.93 17.04 6.89
CA ARG A 143 -6.32 17.18 5.56
C ARG A 143 -7.28 17.87 4.59
N LEU A 144 -8.56 17.48 4.61
CA LEU A 144 -9.59 18.07 3.76
C LEU A 144 -9.85 19.55 4.10
N GLY A 145 -9.91 19.89 5.39
CA GLY A 145 -10.03 21.27 5.87
C GLY A 145 -8.88 22.16 5.40
N LEU A 146 -7.64 21.69 5.58
CA LEU A 146 -6.45 22.41 5.11
C LEU A 146 -6.43 22.56 3.59
N LEU A 147 -6.80 21.51 2.83
CA LEU A 147 -6.85 21.58 1.37
C LEU A 147 -7.89 22.59 0.89
N ARG A 148 -9.07 22.65 1.52
CA ARG A 148 -10.13 23.61 1.18
C ARG A 148 -9.68 25.07 1.32
N GLU A 149 -8.81 25.38 2.28
CA GLU A 149 -8.28 26.74 2.48
C GLU A 149 -7.34 27.17 1.35
N ILE A 150 -6.74 26.22 0.62
CA ILE A 150 -5.68 26.48 -0.36
C ILE A 150 -6.20 26.37 -1.80
N LEU A 151 -6.91 25.29 -2.14
CA LEU A 151 -7.36 24.98 -3.50
C LEU A 151 -8.67 24.18 -3.50
N PRO A 152 -9.40 24.13 -4.63
CA PRO A 152 -10.48 23.17 -4.82
C PRO A 152 -9.97 21.74 -4.61
N VAL A 153 -10.71 20.95 -3.82
CA VAL A 153 -10.30 19.60 -3.42
C VAL A 153 -10.63 18.60 -4.52
N LEU A 154 -9.63 17.80 -4.90
CA LEU A 154 -9.84 16.59 -5.68
C LEU A 154 -9.27 15.37 -4.94
N ALA A 155 -10.09 14.33 -4.78
CA ALA A 155 -9.66 13.01 -4.34
C ALA A 155 -9.73 12.03 -5.51
N VAL A 156 -8.60 11.42 -5.87
CA VAL A 156 -8.50 10.38 -6.90
C VAL A 156 -8.11 9.07 -6.23
N HIS A 157 -8.77 7.99 -6.62
CA HIS A 157 -8.36 6.64 -6.23
C HIS A 157 -8.43 5.69 -7.43
N ASP A 158 -7.68 4.61 -7.35
CA ASP A 158 -7.82 3.49 -8.28
C ASP A 158 -9.13 2.73 -7.93
N PRO A 159 -10.08 2.58 -8.88
CA PRO A 159 -11.30 1.82 -8.62
C PRO A 159 -11.07 0.31 -8.49
N ASP A 160 -9.94 -0.21 -8.98
CA ASP A 160 -9.59 -1.63 -8.95
C ASP A 160 -8.79 -2.01 -7.68
N ASP A 161 -8.48 -1.02 -6.84
CA ASP A 161 -7.91 -1.16 -5.50
C ASP A 161 -8.97 -0.83 -4.43
N ALA A 162 -9.38 -1.85 -3.67
CA ALA A 162 -10.36 -1.71 -2.59
C ALA A 162 -9.73 -1.24 -1.27
N SER A 163 -8.39 -1.27 -1.15
CA SER A 163 -7.71 -0.93 0.11
C SER A 163 -7.94 0.49 0.64
N PRO A 164 -8.10 1.56 -0.18
CA PRO A 164 -8.36 2.89 0.35
C PRO A 164 -9.84 3.11 0.77
N ARG A 165 -10.66 2.06 0.88
CA ARG A 165 -12.09 2.18 1.20
C ARG A 165 -12.35 3.00 2.46
N GLN A 166 -11.62 2.72 3.55
CA GLN A 166 -11.80 3.43 4.81
C GLN A 166 -11.39 4.90 4.69
N GLY A 167 -10.24 5.21 4.06
CA GLY A 167 -9.87 6.58 3.71
C GLY A 167 -10.89 7.32 2.83
N LEU A 168 -11.52 6.64 1.86
CA LEU A 168 -12.56 7.23 1.00
C LEU A 168 -13.86 7.48 1.76
N GLU A 169 -14.28 6.55 2.61
CA GLU A 169 -15.44 6.72 3.49
C GLU A 169 -15.21 7.88 4.47
N ALA A 170 -14.02 7.95 5.08
CA ALA A 170 -13.63 9.06 5.94
C ALA A 170 -13.63 10.40 5.18
N ALA A 171 -13.15 10.42 3.94
CA ALA A 171 -13.17 11.62 3.09
C ALA A 171 -14.58 12.07 2.76
N ARG A 172 -15.49 11.13 2.44
CA ARG A 172 -16.90 11.43 2.19
C ARG A 172 -17.60 11.97 3.44
N GLY A 173 -17.41 11.31 4.59
CA GLY A 173 -17.99 11.77 5.85
C GLY A 173 -17.45 13.15 6.28
N ALA A 174 -16.18 13.43 6.01
CA ALA A 174 -15.60 14.74 6.26
C ALA A 174 -16.02 15.81 5.25
N ALA A 175 -16.43 15.43 4.04
CA ALA A 175 -16.81 16.37 3.00
C ALA A 175 -17.98 17.25 3.45
N ASP A 176 -18.99 16.65 4.09
CA ASP A 176 -20.15 17.37 4.60
C ASP A 176 -19.77 18.35 5.73
N THR A 177 -18.91 17.92 6.67
CA THR A 177 -18.48 18.77 7.80
C THR A 177 -17.58 19.93 7.36
N VAL A 178 -16.79 19.70 6.31
CA VAL A 178 -15.86 20.68 5.74
C VAL A 178 -16.52 21.43 4.58
N GLY A 179 -17.81 21.25 4.29
CA GLY A 179 -18.54 21.99 3.25
C GLY A 179 -18.00 21.78 1.83
N VAL A 180 -17.40 20.61 1.56
CA VAL A 180 -16.93 20.18 0.24
C VAL A 180 -17.96 19.20 -0.32
N ARG A 181 -18.41 19.39 -1.56
CA ARG A 181 -19.36 18.46 -2.19
C ARG A 181 -18.59 17.42 -3.02
N PRO A 182 -18.70 16.11 -2.73
CA PRO A 182 -18.14 15.09 -3.61
C PRO A 182 -18.83 15.18 -4.97
N THR A 183 -18.06 15.31 -6.05
CA THR A 183 -18.57 15.19 -7.41
C THR A 183 -18.01 13.91 -8.00
N ALA A 184 -18.88 13.07 -8.56
CA ALA A 184 -18.43 11.90 -9.30
C ALA A 184 -17.84 12.37 -10.64
N PRO A 185 -16.58 12.00 -10.99
CA PRO A 185 -16.11 12.24 -12.35
C PRO A 185 -16.91 11.37 -13.33
N PRO A 186 -17.16 11.83 -14.58
CA PRO A 186 -17.81 11.01 -15.59
C PRO A 186 -16.93 9.79 -15.91
N THR A 187 -17.34 8.64 -15.35
CA THR A 187 -16.60 7.37 -15.38
C THR A 187 -16.45 6.77 -16.78
N ALA A 188 -17.30 7.17 -17.74
CA ALA A 188 -17.26 6.70 -19.12
C ALA A 188 -16.10 7.29 -19.94
N THR A 189 -15.70 8.54 -19.68
CA THR A 189 -14.65 9.24 -20.45
C THR A 189 -13.23 8.89 -20.02
N TRP A 190 -13.04 8.37 -18.79
CA TRP A 190 -11.72 8.03 -18.24
C TRP A 190 -11.19 6.69 -18.76
N ARG A 191 -12.03 5.63 -18.83
CA ARG A 191 -11.62 4.32 -19.40
C ARG A 191 -11.22 4.44 -20.88
N ALA A 192 -11.85 5.36 -21.62
CA ALA A 192 -11.63 5.56 -23.05
C ALA A 192 -10.37 6.37 -23.39
N ARG A 193 -9.73 7.04 -22.42
CA ARG A 193 -8.54 7.89 -22.63
C ARG A 193 -7.42 7.51 -21.66
N ARG A 194 -6.94 6.26 -21.71
CA ARG A 194 -5.74 5.84 -20.96
C ARG A 194 -4.46 6.20 -21.75
N PRO A 195 -3.60 7.13 -21.31
CA PRO A 195 -2.26 7.30 -21.85
C PRO A 195 -1.23 6.55 -20.99
N ALA A 196 -0.14 6.11 -21.61
CA ALA A 196 0.73 5.06 -21.09
C ALA A 196 1.66 5.41 -19.90
N TRP A 197 1.63 6.62 -19.32
CA TRP A 197 2.61 7.03 -18.28
C TRP A 197 2.15 8.08 -17.25
N SER A 198 0.85 8.42 -17.12
CA SER A 198 0.32 9.45 -16.19
C SER A 198 -1.05 9.03 -15.62
N THR A 199 -1.48 9.24 -14.36
CA THR A 199 -1.16 10.20 -13.29
C THR A 199 -1.58 11.65 -13.61
N GLY A 200 -2.68 12.16 -13.05
CA GLY A 200 -2.93 13.62 -12.95
C GLY A 200 -4.39 14.10 -12.90
N SER A 201 -4.75 14.70 -11.76
CA SER A 201 -5.87 15.60 -11.39
C SER A 201 -7.00 15.97 -12.39
N PHE A 202 -8.24 15.90 -11.92
CA PHE A 202 -9.45 16.54 -12.44
C PHE A 202 -9.61 17.97 -11.88
N ALA A 203 -9.70 18.95 -12.76
CA ALA A 203 -10.23 20.29 -12.45
C ALA A 203 -11.75 20.31 -12.65
N ALA A 204 -12.48 21.03 -11.79
CA ALA A 204 -13.84 21.48 -12.07
C ALA A 204 -13.79 22.98 -12.41
N THR A 205 -14.32 23.34 -13.57
CA THR A 205 -14.45 24.71 -14.05
C THR A 205 -15.46 25.46 -13.18
N THR A 206 -15.05 26.57 -12.56
CA THR A 206 -15.99 27.57 -12.02
C THR A 206 -16.25 28.62 -13.10
N PRO A 207 -17.46 29.17 -13.23
CA PRO A 207 -17.75 30.25 -14.18
C PRO A 207 -16.81 31.43 -14.00
N ALA A 208 -16.60 32.18 -15.07
CA ALA A 208 -15.72 33.33 -15.14
C ALA A 208 -16.07 34.44 -14.12
N SER A 209 -15.57 34.32 -12.89
CA SER A 209 -15.39 35.41 -11.93
C SER A 209 -14.61 34.93 -10.72
N CYS A 210 -13.29 34.79 -10.84
CA CYS A 210 -12.40 34.60 -9.70
C CYS A 210 -11.61 35.91 -9.47
N PRO A 211 -11.70 36.57 -8.30
CA PRO A 211 -11.12 37.90 -8.08
C PRO A 211 -9.61 37.90 -7.78
N TRP A 212 -8.91 36.78 -7.99
CA TRP A 212 -7.49 36.59 -7.62
C TRP A 212 -6.51 36.68 -8.81
N SER A 213 -6.91 37.27 -9.94
CA SER A 213 -6.02 37.48 -11.10
C SER A 213 -4.99 38.61 -10.93
N GLY A 214 -4.66 39.00 -9.70
CA GLY A 214 -3.73 40.09 -9.47
C GLY A 214 -3.21 40.16 -8.06
N ARG A 215 -2.11 39.45 -7.79
CA ARG A 215 -0.98 39.96 -6.98
C ARG A 215 0.21 38.98 -6.93
N ARG A 216 1.30 39.46 -7.55
CA ARG A 216 2.74 39.30 -7.26
C ARG A 216 3.31 37.89 -7.07
N ALA A 217 4.26 37.60 -7.95
CA ALA A 217 5.28 36.58 -7.84
C ALA A 217 5.96 36.60 -6.46
N TRP A 218 6.13 35.42 -5.87
CA TRP A 218 7.06 35.20 -4.77
C TRP A 218 8.15 34.27 -5.29
N SER A 219 9.32 34.85 -5.56
CA SER A 219 10.58 34.15 -5.70
C SER A 219 11.08 33.76 -4.31
N TRP A 220 11.47 32.51 -4.11
CA TRP A 220 12.35 32.14 -3.00
C TRP A 220 13.42 31.16 -3.49
N TRP A 221 14.66 31.53 -3.14
CA TRP A 221 15.81 30.65 -2.98
C TRP A 221 15.54 29.60 -1.90
#